data_AF-A0A7Y2D020-F1
#
_entry.id   AF-A0A7Y2D020-F1
#
_cell.length_a   1.000
_cell.length_b   1.000
_cell.length_c   1.000
_cell.angle_alpha   90.00
_cell.angle_beta   90.00
_cell.angle_gamma   90.00
#
_symmetry.space_group_name_H-M   'P 1'
#
loop_
_entity.id
_entity.type
_entity.pdbx_description
1 polymer ?
#
loop_
_entity_poly.entity_id
_entity_poly.type
_entity_poly.pdbx_seq_one_letter_code
_entity_poly.pdbx_strand_id
1 'polypeptide(L)'
;MPGLSFEALSPNGLEALYDIPVATVDPTIMLTSDSAMDRMFNSALGGKIAKYFGSESYTLSVCEYLALEILAEALVQSGVSLRMVLRPSRAGMPPVLSLLAPAMENVDASRLITDAVDLPPNQLLRAARQLGSFDEENLRLCYQNFVGAGAAGMTELFAIARPEILLTRHPKMEPACVCDPKLTLDQPGDSTAGVLCTDIDGELGVTACYHGTGDPGTKVSIMGQSCVVKHASQVQDTVFIPIDPNLVPANMAAKGVLDTKGPQERDEATFDGLTSGLTTTKVQSKDRGITRKQPHRQLCIQTDADLNRGDSGCALLDEAGMVMGFGFQVSGPNEEPAMADWIWAANALNALDLIPVTQTTP
;
A
#
# COMPACT_ATOMS: atom_id res chain seq x y z
N MET A 1 -11.36 -14.09 -19.74
CA MET A 1 -12.57 -13.93 -18.90
C MET A 1 -13.32 -12.72 -19.43
N PRO A 2 -14.65 -12.73 -19.53
CA PRO A 2 -15.39 -11.56 -19.97
C PRO A 2 -15.21 -10.47 -18.90
N GLY A 3 -14.52 -9.39 -19.27
CA GLY A 3 -14.38 -8.23 -18.40
C GLY A 3 -15.76 -7.69 -18.07
N LEU A 4 -15.95 -7.27 -16.82
CA LEU A 4 -17.08 -6.45 -16.44
C LEU A 4 -17.23 -5.33 -17.47
N SER A 5 -18.26 -5.40 -18.32
CA SER A 5 -18.66 -4.24 -19.08
C SER A 5 -19.29 -3.29 -18.06
N PHE A 6 -18.65 -2.16 -17.81
CA PHE A 6 -19.22 -1.03 -17.07
C PHE A 6 -20.48 -0.45 -17.73
N GLU A 7 -21.11 -1.17 -18.67
CA GLU A 7 -22.37 -0.83 -19.32
C GLU A 7 -23.60 -1.31 -18.52
N ALA A 8 -23.43 -2.20 -17.54
CA ALA A 8 -24.48 -2.65 -16.63
C ALA A 8 -24.42 -1.92 -15.27
N LEU A 9 -24.51 -0.58 -15.31
CA LEU A 9 -24.54 0.24 -14.09
C LEU A 9 -25.96 0.26 -13.51
N SER A 10 -26.06 0.08 -12.20
CA SER A 10 -27.33 0.09 -11.46
C SER A 10 -27.81 1.54 -11.27
N PRO A 11 -29.14 1.78 -11.24
CA PRO A 11 -29.70 3.10 -10.98
C PRO A 11 -29.53 3.59 -9.52
N ASN A 12 -29.07 2.75 -8.59
CA ASN A 12 -29.03 3.04 -7.15
C ASN A 12 -27.59 2.99 -6.58
N GLY A 13 -26.63 3.70 -7.17
CA GLY A 13 -25.20 3.65 -6.79
C GLY A 13 -24.87 3.94 -5.31
N LEU A 14 -23.58 4.04 -4.96
CA LEU A 14 -23.12 4.30 -3.58
C LEU A 14 -23.82 5.50 -2.91
N GLU A 15 -24.24 6.52 -3.66
CA GLU A 15 -25.00 7.64 -3.13
C GLU A 15 -26.32 7.23 -2.45
N ALA A 16 -26.96 6.16 -2.92
CA ALA A 16 -28.17 5.63 -2.29
C ALA A 16 -27.91 5.15 -0.85
N LEU A 17 -26.66 4.83 -0.47
CA LEU A 17 -26.31 4.53 0.92
C LEU A 17 -26.43 5.76 1.82
N TYR A 18 -26.18 6.94 1.27
CA TYR A 18 -26.26 8.19 2.03
C TYR A 18 -27.73 8.49 2.36
N ASP A 19 -28.67 8.19 1.46
CA ASP A 19 -30.09 8.48 1.61
C ASP A 19 -30.88 7.52 2.53
N ILE A 20 -30.25 6.48 3.07
CA ILE A 20 -30.94 5.51 3.94
C ILE A 20 -31.11 6.09 5.36
N PRO A 21 -32.34 6.16 5.89
CA PRO A 21 -32.58 6.57 7.27
C PRO A 21 -31.90 5.61 8.26
N VAL A 22 -30.87 6.09 8.95
CA VAL A 22 -30.26 5.35 10.06
C VAL A 22 -31.19 5.51 11.27
N ALA A 23 -31.75 4.41 11.78
CA ALA A 23 -32.81 4.41 12.81
C ALA A 23 -32.44 5.06 14.17
N THR A 24 -31.20 5.54 14.30
CA THR A 24 -30.62 6.09 15.53
C THR A 24 -30.06 7.51 15.37
N VAL A 25 -30.10 8.09 14.17
CA VAL A 25 -29.55 9.43 13.86
C VAL A 25 -30.54 10.18 12.98
N ASP A 26 -30.68 11.49 13.16
CA ASP A 26 -31.42 12.33 12.22
C ASP A 26 -30.77 12.21 10.82
N PRO A 27 -31.40 11.50 9.87
CA PRO A 27 -30.80 11.22 8.56
C PRO A 27 -30.49 12.52 7.82
N THR A 28 -31.29 13.55 8.07
CA THR A 28 -31.15 14.88 7.49
C THR A 28 -29.80 15.49 7.84
N ILE A 29 -29.33 15.34 9.08
CA ILE A 29 -28.08 15.98 9.56
C ILE A 29 -26.83 15.31 8.97
N MET A 30 -26.83 13.98 8.86
CA MET A 30 -25.73 13.22 8.23
C MET A 30 -25.62 13.50 6.73
N LEU A 31 -26.75 13.75 6.08
CA LEU A 31 -26.81 13.99 4.66
C LEU A 31 -26.39 15.42 4.29
N THR A 32 -26.74 16.40 5.13
CA THR A 32 -26.54 17.83 4.81
C THR A 32 -25.17 18.39 5.18
N SER A 33 -24.35 17.69 5.99
CA SER A 33 -23.02 18.21 6.31
C SER A 33 -21.94 17.74 5.33
N ASP A 34 -21.28 18.71 4.70
CA ASP A 34 -20.10 18.47 3.85
C ASP A 34 -18.87 18.09 4.68
N SER A 35 -18.85 18.40 5.98
CA SER A 35 -17.74 18.08 6.89
C SER A 35 -17.78 16.63 7.35
N ALA A 36 -16.72 15.87 7.04
CA ALA A 36 -16.58 14.48 7.51
C ALA A 36 -16.52 14.38 9.04
N MET A 37 -15.93 15.39 9.70
CA MET A 37 -15.90 15.49 11.16
C MET A 37 -17.30 15.64 11.76
N ASP A 38 -18.13 16.50 11.16
CA ASP A 38 -19.50 16.68 11.64
C ASP A 38 -20.31 15.39 11.46
N ARG A 39 -20.18 14.71 10.31
CA ARG A 39 -20.83 13.42 10.07
C ARG A 39 -20.37 12.38 11.10
N MET A 40 -19.08 12.31 11.42
CA MET A 40 -18.55 11.45 12.47
C MET A 40 -19.19 11.73 13.82
N PHE A 41 -19.27 12.98 14.26
CA PHE A 41 -19.85 13.33 15.57
C PHE A 41 -21.37 13.23 15.65
N ASN A 42 -22.05 13.41 14.52
CA ASN A 42 -23.49 13.19 14.43
C ASN A 42 -23.85 11.71 14.33
N SER A 43 -22.89 10.82 14.05
CA SER A 43 -23.09 9.37 14.08
C SER A 43 -23.01 8.78 15.49
N ALA A 44 -23.86 7.80 15.75
CA ALA A 44 -23.89 7.11 17.04
C ALA A 44 -22.59 6.33 17.27
N LEU A 45 -22.09 5.63 16.24
CA LEU A 45 -20.85 4.86 16.32
C LEU A 45 -19.60 5.75 16.26
N GLY A 46 -19.53 6.70 15.33
CA GLY A 46 -18.38 7.58 15.17
C GLY A 46 -18.12 8.44 16.41
N GLY A 47 -19.15 9.05 16.99
CA GLY A 47 -19.01 9.82 18.23
C GLY A 47 -18.57 8.96 19.43
N LYS A 48 -18.97 7.69 19.47
CA LYS A 48 -18.52 6.73 20.50
C LYS A 48 -17.04 6.36 20.30
N ILE A 49 -16.63 6.07 19.07
CA ILE A 49 -15.24 5.69 18.75
C ILE A 49 -14.29 6.89 18.98
N ALA A 50 -14.71 8.10 18.59
CA ALA A 50 -13.91 9.32 18.79
C ALA A 50 -13.58 9.57 20.27
N LYS A 51 -14.57 9.36 21.15
CA LYS A 51 -14.36 9.43 22.61
C LYS A 51 -13.38 8.39 23.12
N TYR A 52 -13.35 7.21 22.51
CA TYR A 52 -12.43 6.14 22.92
C TYR A 52 -10.99 6.44 22.48
N PHE A 53 -10.75 6.87 21.24
CA PHE A 53 -9.39 7.20 20.77
C PHE A 53 -8.84 8.49 21.39
N GLY A 54 -9.69 9.42 21.81
CA GLY A 54 -9.24 10.71 22.34
C GLY A 54 -8.60 11.64 21.30
N SER A 55 -8.66 11.28 20.02
CA SER A 55 -8.19 12.08 18.89
C SER A 55 -9.18 11.99 17.74
N GLU A 56 -9.81 13.12 17.44
CA GLU A 56 -10.90 13.23 16.48
C GLU A 56 -10.40 12.99 15.05
N SER A 57 -9.34 13.69 14.64
CA SER A 57 -8.73 13.55 13.32
C SER A 57 -8.22 12.13 13.08
N TYR A 58 -7.59 11.52 14.08
CA TYR A 58 -7.13 10.14 13.96
C TYR A 58 -8.30 9.16 13.83
N THR A 59 -9.40 9.39 14.58
CA THR A 59 -10.62 8.56 14.45
C THR A 59 -11.19 8.64 13.04
N LEU A 60 -11.28 9.84 12.48
CA LEU A 60 -11.76 10.04 11.13
C LEU A 60 -10.86 9.30 10.12
N SER A 61 -9.53 9.45 10.22
CA SER A 61 -8.59 8.74 9.33
C SER A 61 -8.72 7.21 9.41
N VAL A 62 -8.96 6.65 10.60
CA VAL A 62 -9.21 5.21 10.77
C VAL A 62 -10.54 4.80 10.11
N CYS A 63 -11.59 5.61 10.23
CA CYS A 63 -12.89 5.34 9.58
C CYS A 63 -12.77 5.38 8.05
N GLU A 64 -12.08 6.38 7.51
CA GLU A 64 -11.84 6.53 6.06
C GLU A 64 -11.04 5.36 5.51
N TYR A 65 -9.93 4.99 6.18
CA TYR A 65 -9.12 3.84 5.78
C TYR A 65 -9.94 2.54 5.79
N LEU A 66 -10.72 2.33 6.86
CA LEU A 66 -11.57 1.15 6.98
C LEU A 66 -12.63 1.09 5.88
N ALA A 67 -13.29 2.22 5.58
CA ALA A 67 -14.28 2.30 4.51
C ALA A 67 -13.66 1.95 3.14
N LEU A 68 -12.46 2.46 2.84
CA LEU A 68 -11.73 2.13 1.61
C LEU A 68 -11.35 0.64 1.51
N GLU A 69 -10.87 0.03 2.59
CA GLU A 69 -10.54 -1.41 2.59
C GLU A 69 -11.78 -2.30 2.38
N ILE A 70 -12.91 -1.94 3.01
CA ILE A 70 -14.19 -2.64 2.84
C ILE A 70 -14.70 -2.46 1.40
N LEU A 71 -14.65 -1.24 0.89
CA LEU A 71 -15.06 -0.93 -0.48
C LEU A 71 -14.25 -1.74 -1.50
N ALA A 72 -12.93 -1.77 -1.32
CA ALA A 72 -12.02 -2.51 -2.18
C ALA A 72 -12.27 -4.04 -2.11
N GLU A 73 -12.58 -4.58 -0.92
CA GLU A 73 -12.99 -5.99 -0.79
C GLU A 73 -14.32 -6.29 -1.48
N ALA A 74 -15.30 -5.38 -1.35
CA ALA A 74 -16.61 -5.54 -1.98
C ALA A 74 -16.51 -5.56 -3.51
N LEU A 75 -15.63 -4.73 -4.08
CA LEU A 75 -15.33 -4.73 -5.52
C LEU A 75 -14.65 -6.03 -5.96
N VAL A 76 -13.69 -6.55 -5.18
CA VAL A 76 -13.05 -7.85 -5.47
C VAL A 76 -14.08 -8.98 -5.47
N GLN A 77 -14.98 -9.02 -4.49
CA GLN A 77 -16.08 -9.99 -4.45
C GLN A 77 -17.05 -9.86 -5.62
N SER A 78 -17.14 -8.66 -6.21
CA SER A 78 -17.92 -8.36 -7.41
C SER A 78 -17.18 -8.71 -8.71
N GLY A 79 -15.96 -9.25 -8.62
CA GLY A 79 -15.15 -9.68 -9.76
C GLY A 79 -14.21 -8.61 -10.32
N VAL A 80 -14.03 -7.47 -9.64
CA VAL A 80 -13.05 -6.46 -10.07
C VAL A 80 -11.64 -6.95 -9.75
N SER A 81 -10.82 -7.12 -10.78
CA SER A 81 -9.43 -7.59 -10.68
C SER A 81 -8.39 -6.50 -10.94
N LEU A 82 -8.79 -5.23 -10.94
CA LEU A 82 -7.89 -4.10 -11.15
C LEU A 82 -6.99 -3.88 -9.92
N ARG A 83 -5.80 -3.30 -10.13
CA ARG A 83 -4.99 -2.81 -9.01
C ARG A 83 -5.73 -1.66 -8.34
N MET A 84 -5.79 -1.73 -7.01
CA MET A 84 -6.54 -0.78 -6.19
C MET A 84 -5.57 -0.04 -5.27
N VAL A 85 -5.54 1.27 -5.40
CA VAL A 85 -4.71 2.17 -4.60
C VAL A 85 -5.60 3.00 -3.69
N LEU A 86 -5.28 3.02 -2.40
CA LEU A 86 -6.05 3.72 -1.39
C LEU A 86 -5.42 5.09 -1.14
N ARG A 87 -6.21 6.16 -1.28
CA ARG A 87 -5.82 7.54 -0.99
C ARG A 87 -6.72 8.08 0.12
N PRO A 88 -6.18 8.48 1.29
CA PRO A 88 -7.00 9.06 2.34
C PRO A 88 -7.50 10.46 1.94
N SER A 89 -8.36 11.05 2.78
CA SER A 89 -8.88 12.39 2.53
C SER A 89 -7.78 13.45 2.52
N ARG A 90 -7.99 14.50 1.73
CA ARG A 90 -7.17 15.72 1.72
C ARG A 90 -8.07 16.91 2.01
N ALA A 91 -7.50 18.06 2.36
CA ALA A 91 -8.29 19.24 2.76
C ALA A 91 -9.41 19.56 1.74
N GLY A 92 -10.66 19.25 2.09
CA GLY A 92 -11.84 19.44 1.27
C GLY A 92 -12.15 18.34 0.24
N MET A 93 -11.40 17.23 0.21
CA MET A 93 -11.60 16.11 -0.71
C MET A 93 -11.86 14.81 0.05
N PRO A 94 -12.81 13.96 -0.40
CA PRO A 94 -13.08 12.68 0.23
C PRO A 94 -11.91 11.70 0.05
N PRO A 95 -11.87 10.61 0.86
CA PRO A 95 -10.97 9.50 0.59
C PRO A 95 -11.32 8.84 -0.76
N VAL A 96 -10.32 8.45 -1.54
CA VAL A 96 -10.48 7.92 -2.89
C VAL A 96 -9.90 6.52 -3.01
N LEU A 97 -10.68 5.61 -3.58
CA LEU A 97 -10.22 4.32 -4.07
C LEU A 97 -9.95 4.43 -5.58
N SER A 98 -8.69 4.41 -5.97
CA SER A 98 -8.30 4.43 -7.39
C SER A 98 -8.24 3.02 -7.94
N LEU A 99 -9.01 2.75 -9.00
CA LEU A 99 -8.94 1.55 -9.81
C LEU A 99 -8.04 1.82 -11.02
N LEU A 100 -6.85 1.21 -11.03
CA LEU A 100 -5.87 1.41 -12.11
C LEU A 100 -6.16 0.43 -13.24
N ALA A 101 -6.62 0.94 -14.37
CA ALA A 101 -6.99 0.19 -15.56
C ALA A 101 -5.83 0.13 -16.57
N PRO A 102 -5.18 -1.04 -16.77
CA PRO A 102 -4.06 -1.16 -17.72
C PRO A 102 -4.48 -0.95 -19.18
N ALA A 103 -5.74 -1.21 -19.51
CA ALA A 103 -6.28 -1.04 -20.85
C ALA A 103 -6.71 0.40 -21.18
N MET A 104 -6.69 1.31 -20.19
CA MET A 104 -7.00 2.72 -20.42
C MET A 104 -5.75 3.42 -20.97
N GLU A 105 -5.74 3.77 -22.25
CA GLU A 105 -4.58 4.41 -22.89
C GLU A 105 -4.45 5.90 -22.56
N ASN A 106 -5.58 6.62 -22.47
CA ASN A 106 -5.60 8.06 -22.20
C ASN A 106 -6.06 8.36 -20.75
N VAL A 107 -5.26 9.15 -20.02
CA VAL A 107 -5.60 9.65 -18.68
C VAL A 107 -6.86 10.51 -18.68
N ASP A 108 -7.19 11.20 -19.78
CA ASP A 108 -8.41 12.01 -19.90
C ASP A 108 -9.70 11.16 -19.83
N ALA A 109 -9.60 9.84 -19.99
CA ALA A 109 -10.72 8.92 -19.81
C ALA A 109 -10.99 8.57 -18.34
N SER A 110 -10.18 9.12 -17.42
CA SER A 110 -10.37 8.97 -15.98
C SER A 110 -11.68 9.61 -15.55
N ARG A 111 -12.39 8.95 -14.63
CA ARG A 111 -13.69 9.42 -14.17
C ARG A 111 -14.05 8.85 -12.82
N LEU A 112 -14.82 9.62 -12.06
CA LEU A 112 -15.51 9.11 -10.89
C LEU A 112 -16.59 8.13 -11.33
N ILE A 113 -16.65 6.98 -10.66
CA ILE A 113 -17.63 5.92 -10.90
C ILE A 113 -18.34 5.50 -9.61
N THR A 114 -18.29 6.35 -8.57
CA THR A 114 -18.93 6.10 -7.28
C THR A 114 -20.42 5.75 -7.47
N ASP A 115 -21.14 6.52 -8.28
CA ASP A 115 -22.58 6.36 -8.50
C ASP A 115 -22.92 5.22 -9.47
N ALA A 116 -21.91 4.74 -10.19
CA ALA A 116 -22.03 3.62 -11.10
C ALA A 116 -22.00 2.27 -10.36
N VAL A 117 -21.52 2.27 -9.11
CA VAL A 117 -21.25 1.06 -8.33
C VAL A 117 -22.34 0.88 -7.29
N ASP A 118 -23.10 -0.21 -7.40
CA ASP A 118 -24.15 -0.58 -6.44
C ASP A 118 -23.61 -1.60 -5.45
N LEU A 119 -23.41 -1.12 -4.22
CA LEU A 119 -22.88 -1.90 -3.11
C LEU A 119 -23.82 -1.75 -1.90
N PRO A 120 -24.89 -2.55 -1.82
CA PRO A 120 -25.84 -2.46 -0.72
C PRO A 120 -25.15 -2.77 0.62
N PRO A 121 -25.67 -2.26 1.76
CA PRO A 121 -25.02 -2.40 3.07
C PRO A 121 -24.69 -3.86 3.46
N ASN A 122 -25.52 -4.81 3.05
CA ASN A 122 -25.30 -6.24 3.31
C ASN A 122 -24.11 -6.81 2.54
N GLN A 123 -23.82 -6.28 1.34
CA GLN A 123 -22.63 -6.63 0.57
C GLN A 123 -21.38 -6.03 1.21
N LEU A 124 -21.43 -4.77 1.64
CA LEU A 124 -20.34 -4.13 2.40
C LEU A 124 -20.05 -4.88 3.70
N LEU A 125 -21.09 -5.31 4.42
CA LEU A 125 -20.93 -6.11 5.64
C LEU A 125 -20.27 -7.47 5.37
N ARG A 126 -20.64 -8.12 4.27
CA ARG A 126 -20.02 -9.38 3.83
C ARG A 126 -18.54 -9.15 3.49
N ALA A 127 -18.24 -8.07 2.78
CA ALA A 127 -16.88 -7.65 2.47
C ALA A 127 -16.06 -7.40 3.73
N ALA A 128 -16.59 -6.62 4.67
CA ALA A 128 -15.94 -6.36 5.95
C ALA A 128 -15.62 -7.66 6.72
N ARG A 129 -16.55 -8.62 6.76
CA ARG A 129 -16.31 -9.92 7.42
C ARG A 129 -15.20 -10.76 6.76
N GLN A 130 -14.97 -10.60 5.46
CA GLN A 130 -13.88 -11.31 4.76
C GLN A 130 -12.52 -10.66 4.95
N LEU A 131 -12.44 -9.38 5.30
CA LEU A 131 -11.16 -8.73 5.61
C LEU A 131 -10.42 -9.40 6.79
N GLY A 132 -11.16 -10.05 7.70
CA GLY A 132 -10.59 -10.74 8.85
C GLY A 132 -10.23 -9.78 9.99
N SER A 133 -9.10 -10.04 10.65
CA SER A 133 -8.60 -9.23 11.76
C SER A 133 -7.57 -8.20 11.29
N PHE A 134 -7.49 -7.10 12.02
CA PHE A 134 -6.43 -6.10 11.89
C PHE A 134 -5.47 -6.22 13.08
N ASP A 135 -4.18 -6.08 12.82
CA ASP A 135 -3.14 -6.11 13.85
C ASP A 135 -3.09 -4.79 14.64
N GLU A 136 -3.35 -3.66 13.98
CA GLU A 136 -3.47 -2.36 14.64
C GLU A 136 -4.71 -2.31 15.54
N GLU A 137 -4.50 -2.06 16.84
CA GLU A 137 -5.55 -2.12 17.86
C GLU A 137 -6.71 -1.16 17.57
N ASN A 138 -6.42 0.08 17.20
CA ASN A 138 -7.42 1.10 16.95
C ASN A 138 -8.27 0.74 15.72
N LEU A 139 -7.62 0.31 14.63
CA LEU A 139 -8.33 -0.16 13.43
C LEU A 139 -9.21 -1.37 13.73
N ARG A 140 -8.70 -2.33 14.52
CA ARG A 140 -9.44 -3.50 14.98
C ARG A 140 -10.67 -3.11 15.81
N LEU A 141 -10.55 -2.16 16.72
CA LEU A 141 -11.67 -1.68 17.53
C LEU A 141 -12.74 -0.97 16.68
N CYS A 142 -12.30 -0.09 15.78
CA CYS A 142 -13.18 0.60 14.83
C CYS A 142 -13.97 -0.43 14.00
N TYR A 143 -13.26 -1.40 13.43
CA TYR A 143 -13.83 -2.53 12.71
C TYR A 143 -14.88 -3.30 13.53
N GLN A 144 -14.55 -3.70 14.75
CA GLN A 144 -15.46 -4.46 15.61
C GLN A 144 -16.75 -3.69 15.93
N ASN A 145 -16.69 -2.38 16.15
CA ASN A 145 -17.88 -1.57 16.42
C ASN A 145 -18.79 -1.48 15.19
N PHE A 146 -18.24 -1.16 14.02
CA PHE A 146 -19.04 -1.04 12.80
C PHE A 146 -19.58 -2.40 12.30
N VAL A 147 -18.75 -3.45 12.28
CA VAL A 147 -19.20 -4.80 11.88
C VAL A 147 -20.17 -5.40 12.89
N GLY A 148 -19.97 -5.14 14.18
CA GLY A 148 -20.88 -5.57 15.26
C GLY A 148 -22.28 -4.97 15.14
N ALA A 149 -22.39 -3.74 14.63
CA ALA A 149 -23.67 -3.08 14.33
C ALA A 149 -24.32 -3.55 13.01
N GLY A 150 -23.70 -4.47 12.28
CA GLY A 150 -24.25 -5.07 11.07
C GLY A 150 -24.41 -4.06 9.92
N ALA A 151 -25.50 -4.18 9.16
CA ALA A 151 -25.76 -3.34 7.99
C ALA A 151 -25.87 -1.85 8.35
N ALA A 152 -26.48 -1.53 9.50
CA ALA A 152 -26.58 -0.15 9.98
C ALA A 152 -25.20 0.46 10.26
N GLY A 153 -24.28 -0.33 10.83
CA GLY A 153 -22.89 0.11 11.01
C GLY A 153 -22.17 0.39 9.70
N MET A 154 -22.41 -0.40 8.65
CA MET A 154 -21.85 -0.11 7.32
C MET A 154 -22.42 1.18 6.73
N THR A 155 -23.73 1.41 6.86
CA THR A 155 -24.35 2.67 6.45
C THR A 155 -23.74 3.85 7.20
N GLU A 156 -23.60 3.79 8.52
CA GLU A 156 -22.95 4.86 9.30
C GLU A 156 -21.50 5.09 8.85
N LEU A 157 -20.69 4.03 8.73
CA LEU A 157 -19.29 4.15 8.32
C LEU A 157 -19.14 4.85 6.95
N PHE A 158 -19.93 4.43 5.97
CA PHE A 158 -19.88 5.00 4.63
C PHE A 158 -20.49 6.41 4.59
N ALA A 159 -21.49 6.71 5.40
CA ALA A 159 -22.01 8.08 5.55
C ALA A 159 -20.96 9.02 6.16
N ILE A 160 -20.14 8.56 7.11
CA ILE A 160 -19.03 9.33 7.67
C ILE A 160 -17.96 9.57 6.60
N ALA A 161 -17.40 8.48 6.05
CA ALA A 161 -16.22 8.51 5.20
C ALA A 161 -16.49 9.06 3.79
N ARG A 162 -17.69 8.82 3.23
CA ARG A 162 -18.07 9.13 1.84
C ARG A 162 -16.96 8.84 0.81
N PRO A 163 -16.46 7.60 0.73
CA PRO A 163 -15.37 7.29 -0.19
C PRO A 163 -15.83 7.42 -1.65
N GLU A 164 -14.93 7.93 -2.49
CA GLU A 164 -15.12 7.98 -3.93
C GLU A 164 -14.36 6.86 -4.65
N ILE A 165 -14.85 6.43 -5.80
CA ILE A 165 -14.16 5.49 -6.68
C ILE A 165 -13.72 6.22 -7.94
N LEU A 166 -12.41 6.31 -8.14
CA LEU A 166 -11.82 6.85 -9.35
C LEU A 166 -11.36 5.70 -10.26
N LEU A 167 -11.96 5.57 -11.44
CA LEU A 167 -11.40 4.73 -12.49
C LEU A 167 -10.40 5.57 -13.28
N THR A 168 -9.14 5.15 -13.32
CA THR A 168 -8.08 5.88 -14.01
C THR A 168 -7.10 4.92 -14.68
N ARG A 169 -6.21 5.47 -15.49
CA ARG A 169 -5.17 4.71 -16.19
C ARG A 169 -4.15 4.18 -15.18
N HIS A 170 -3.63 2.99 -15.44
CA HIS A 170 -2.40 2.53 -14.81
C HIS A 170 -1.21 3.24 -15.49
N PRO A 171 -0.42 4.06 -14.77
CA PRO A 171 0.69 4.75 -15.41
C PRO A 171 1.72 3.73 -15.90
N LYS A 172 2.43 4.08 -16.97
CA LYS A 172 3.54 3.26 -17.45
C LYS A 172 4.64 3.29 -16.40
N MET A 173 4.95 2.12 -15.85
CA MET A 173 6.02 1.95 -14.88
C MET A 173 7.28 1.43 -15.57
N GLU A 174 8.43 1.99 -15.21
CA GLU A 174 9.75 1.50 -15.60
C GLU A 174 10.48 0.98 -14.35
N PRO A 175 11.09 -0.21 -14.38
CA PRO A 175 11.94 -0.67 -13.29
C PRO A 175 13.03 0.35 -12.97
N ALA A 176 13.32 0.53 -11.69
CA ALA A 176 14.39 1.41 -11.24
C ALA A 176 15.79 0.75 -11.39
N CYS A 177 15.92 -0.43 -12.01
CA CYS A 177 17.20 -1.03 -12.36
C CYS A 177 17.53 -0.79 -13.83
N VAL A 178 18.78 -1.03 -14.23
CA VAL A 178 19.18 -1.11 -15.64
C VAL A 178 20.00 -2.37 -15.86
N CYS A 179 19.55 -3.25 -16.75
CA CYS A 179 20.47 -4.14 -17.45
C CYS A 179 21.20 -3.28 -18.49
N ASP A 180 22.46 -2.93 -18.26
CA ASP A 180 23.25 -2.15 -19.23
C ASP A 180 24.23 -3.06 -20.01
N PRO A 181 24.21 -3.07 -21.36
CA PRO A 181 23.19 -2.59 -22.30
C PRO A 181 21.97 -3.51 -22.46
N LYS A 182 20.94 -3.03 -23.18
CA LYS A 182 19.74 -3.77 -23.66
C LYS A 182 20.08 -4.88 -24.68
N LEU A 183 20.99 -5.76 -24.31
CA LEU A 183 21.41 -6.95 -25.02
C LEU A 183 21.36 -8.09 -24.01
N THR A 184 20.95 -9.27 -24.44
CA THR A 184 21.02 -10.49 -23.64
C THR A 184 22.45 -10.64 -23.15
N LEU A 185 22.69 -10.34 -21.87
CA LEU A 185 23.99 -10.43 -21.23
C LEU A 185 23.86 -11.36 -20.04
N ASP A 186 24.83 -12.27 -19.92
CA ASP A 186 25.01 -13.20 -18.80
C ASP A 186 25.40 -12.48 -17.49
N GLN A 187 25.05 -11.19 -17.32
CA GLN A 187 25.35 -10.41 -16.11
C GLN A 187 24.14 -9.57 -15.63
N PRO A 188 23.86 -9.58 -14.32
CA PRO A 188 22.83 -8.75 -13.71
C PRO A 188 23.15 -7.25 -13.85
N GLY A 189 22.10 -6.42 -13.88
CA GLY A 189 22.21 -4.97 -13.93
C GLY A 189 22.67 -4.36 -12.59
N ASP A 190 23.10 -3.10 -12.61
CA ASP A 190 23.42 -2.38 -11.38
C ASP A 190 22.14 -2.15 -10.56
N SER A 191 22.20 -2.50 -9.28
CA SER A 191 21.12 -2.32 -8.30
C SER A 191 21.70 -1.96 -6.93
N THR A 192 20.82 -1.49 -6.03
CA THR A 192 21.19 -1.08 -4.68
C THR A 192 20.86 -2.20 -3.69
N ALA A 193 21.81 -2.54 -2.81
CA ALA A 193 21.53 -3.43 -1.69
C ALA A 193 20.53 -2.77 -0.73
N GLY A 194 19.50 -3.51 -0.33
CA GLY A 194 18.44 -3.02 0.54
C GLY A 194 18.88 -2.99 1.99
N VAL A 195 18.70 -4.10 2.71
CA VAL A 195 19.02 -4.18 4.15
C VAL A 195 19.89 -5.36 4.48
N LEU A 196 20.69 -5.21 5.54
CA LEU A 196 21.34 -6.31 6.23
C LEU A 196 20.29 -7.17 6.94
N CYS A 197 20.37 -8.47 6.74
CA CYS A 197 19.48 -9.44 7.34
C CYS A 197 20.18 -10.77 7.57
N THR A 198 19.56 -11.60 8.40
CA THR A 198 19.89 -13.02 8.54
C THR A 198 18.78 -13.86 7.96
N ASP A 199 19.13 -14.98 7.34
CA ASP A 199 18.17 -16.00 6.98
C ASP A 199 17.83 -16.93 8.17
N ILE A 200 17.06 -17.97 7.89
CA ILE A 200 16.65 -18.97 8.89
C ILE A 200 17.82 -19.83 9.41
N ASP A 201 18.92 -19.92 8.66
CA ASP A 201 20.15 -20.60 9.07
C ASP A 201 21.04 -19.70 9.95
N GLY A 202 20.67 -18.43 10.12
CA GLY A 202 21.45 -17.41 10.82
C GLY A 202 22.62 -16.87 10.00
N GLU A 203 22.65 -17.13 8.69
CA GLU A 203 23.67 -16.61 7.79
C GLU A 203 23.43 -15.13 7.52
N LEU A 204 24.49 -14.32 7.62
CA LEU A 204 24.42 -12.88 7.36
C LEU A 204 24.44 -12.59 5.86
N GLY A 205 23.56 -11.71 5.41
CA GLY A 205 23.50 -11.28 4.02
C GLY A 205 22.83 -9.93 3.85
N VAL A 206 22.60 -9.58 2.59
CA VAL A 206 21.84 -8.40 2.19
C VAL A 206 20.67 -8.78 1.30
N THR A 207 19.62 -7.95 1.31
CA THR A 207 18.58 -8.01 0.28
C THR A 207 18.97 -7.21 -0.96
N ALA A 208 18.43 -7.61 -2.11
CA ALA A 208 18.45 -6.82 -3.34
C ALA A 208 17.18 -7.11 -4.16
N CYS A 209 17.00 -6.43 -5.30
CA CYS A 209 15.88 -6.70 -6.20
C CYS A 209 16.12 -7.97 -7.04
N TYR A 210 15.07 -8.78 -7.25
CA TYR A 210 15.18 -9.99 -8.06
C TYR A 210 15.38 -9.69 -9.54
N HIS A 211 14.62 -8.75 -10.10
CA HIS A 211 14.68 -8.41 -11.52
C HIS A 211 16.05 -7.84 -11.94
N GLY A 212 16.80 -7.27 -11.01
CA GLY A 212 18.19 -6.84 -11.22
C GLY A 212 19.24 -7.93 -10.95
N THR A 213 18.93 -8.96 -10.16
CA THR A 213 19.92 -9.90 -9.60
C THR A 213 19.79 -11.34 -10.13
N GLY A 214 18.57 -11.82 -10.38
CA GLY A 214 18.29 -13.16 -10.91
C GLY A 214 18.03 -14.26 -9.86
N ASP A 215 18.04 -15.50 -10.33
CA ASP A 215 17.68 -16.71 -9.58
C ASP A 215 18.78 -17.17 -8.58
N PRO A 216 18.46 -18.04 -7.62
CA PRO A 216 19.46 -18.68 -6.75
C PRO A 216 20.58 -19.35 -7.55
N GLY A 217 21.82 -19.15 -7.13
CA GLY A 217 23.02 -19.57 -7.85
C GLY A 217 23.61 -18.52 -8.79
N THR A 218 22.90 -17.42 -9.04
CA THR A 218 23.44 -16.30 -9.84
C THR A 218 24.61 -15.64 -9.11
N LYS A 219 25.71 -15.41 -9.83
CA LYS A 219 26.88 -14.71 -9.29
C LYS A 219 26.69 -13.21 -9.39
N VAL A 220 26.99 -12.51 -8.31
CA VAL A 220 26.97 -11.05 -8.22
C VAL A 220 28.29 -10.54 -7.64
N SER A 221 28.52 -9.23 -7.74
CA SER A 221 29.64 -8.55 -7.09
C SER A 221 29.10 -7.55 -6.07
N ILE A 222 29.44 -7.72 -4.80
CA ILE A 222 29.09 -6.78 -3.72
C ILE A 222 30.40 -6.20 -3.20
N MET A 223 30.58 -4.88 -3.35
CA MET A 223 31.82 -4.18 -2.97
C MET A 223 33.10 -4.81 -3.55
N GLY A 224 33.01 -5.38 -4.76
CA GLY A 224 34.12 -6.06 -5.44
C GLY A 224 34.33 -7.52 -5.04
N GLN A 225 33.58 -8.05 -4.08
CA GLN A 225 33.60 -9.46 -3.71
C GLN A 225 32.55 -10.25 -4.50
N SER A 226 32.95 -11.40 -5.05
CA SER A 226 32.02 -12.30 -5.71
C SER A 226 31.16 -13.02 -4.66
N CYS A 227 29.85 -12.81 -4.75
CA CYS A 227 28.83 -13.46 -3.94
C CYS A 227 27.87 -14.26 -4.83
N VAL A 228 27.00 -15.06 -4.21
CA VAL A 228 26.03 -15.90 -4.92
C VAL A 228 24.65 -15.72 -4.28
N VAL A 229 23.61 -15.55 -5.11
CA VAL A 229 22.23 -15.50 -4.64
C VAL A 229 21.85 -16.83 -3.98
N LYS A 230 21.38 -16.79 -2.73
CA LYS A 230 20.98 -18.00 -1.97
C LYS A 230 19.46 -18.22 -2.04
N HIS A 231 18.67 -17.17 -1.85
CA HIS A 231 17.21 -17.22 -1.90
C HIS A 231 16.66 -16.14 -2.81
N ALA A 232 15.50 -16.41 -3.42
CA ALA A 232 14.85 -15.48 -4.33
C ALA A 232 13.33 -15.65 -4.28
N SER A 233 12.61 -14.53 -4.37
CA SER A 233 11.16 -14.48 -4.54
C SER A 233 10.86 -13.60 -5.74
N GLN A 234 10.51 -14.24 -6.86
CA GLN A 234 10.09 -13.52 -8.06
C GLN A 234 8.80 -12.71 -7.82
N VAL A 235 7.89 -13.21 -6.97
CA VAL A 235 6.63 -12.53 -6.66
C VAL A 235 6.86 -11.24 -5.88
N GLN A 236 7.75 -11.27 -4.89
CA GLN A 236 8.09 -10.08 -4.09
C GLN A 236 9.27 -9.31 -4.67
N ASP A 237 9.77 -9.72 -5.83
CA ASP A 237 10.93 -9.14 -6.50
C ASP A 237 12.14 -8.90 -5.57
N THR A 238 12.46 -9.89 -4.74
CA THR A 238 13.55 -9.78 -3.75
C THR A 238 14.44 -11.01 -3.75
N VAL A 239 15.71 -10.81 -3.43
CA VAL A 239 16.73 -11.86 -3.26
C VAL A 239 17.47 -11.69 -1.94
N PHE A 240 18.03 -12.79 -1.45
CA PHE A 240 18.98 -12.82 -0.35
C PHE A 240 20.36 -13.27 -0.84
N ILE A 241 21.39 -12.49 -0.49
CA ILE A 241 22.76 -12.73 -0.91
C ILE A 241 23.64 -12.76 0.34
N PRO A 242 24.15 -13.92 0.74
CA PRO A 242 25.12 -14.02 1.83
C PRO A 242 26.37 -13.19 1.55
N ILE A 243 26.89 -12.54 2.59
CA ILE A 243 28.11 -11.73 2.52
C ILE A 243 29.07 -12.11 3.63
N ASP A 244 30.36 -11.82 3.42
CA ASP A 244 31.35 -11.90 4.49
C ASP A 244 31.02 -10.85 5.56
N PRO A 245 30.94 -11.20 6.87
CA PRO A 245 30.73 -10.24 7.95
C PRO A 245 31.71 -9.07 7.98
N ASN A 246 32.90 -9.22 7.37
CA ASN A 246 33.88 -8.15 7.25
C ASN A 246 33.52 -7.10 6.18
N LEU A 247 32.51 -7.35 5.35
CA LEU A 247 32.01 -6.42 4.32
C LEU A 247 30.86 -5.53 4.83
N VAL A 248 30.42 -5.68 6.09
CA VAL A 248 29.28 -4.94 6.63
C VAL A 248 29.63 -3.45 6.75
N PRO A 249 28.93 -2.55 6.03
CA PRO A 249 29.15 -1.12 6.18
C PRO A 249 28.62 -0.64 7.54
N ALA A 250 29.31 0.30 8.18
CA ALA A 250 28.97 0.80 9.51
C ALA A 250 27.53 1.37 9.63
N ASN A 251 26.94 1.81 8.52
CA ASN A 251 25.67 2.56 8.50
C ASN A 251 24.50 1.81 7.84
N MET A 252 24.62 0.51 7.55
CA MET A 252 23.57 -0.26 6.83
C MET A 252 22.50 -0.90 7.73
N ALA A 253 22.59 -0.75 9.05
CA ALA A 253 21.67 -1.41 9.95
C ALA A 253 20.41 -0.56 10.17
N ALA A 254 19.25 -1.10 9.79
CA ALA A 254 17.95 -0.52 10.10
C ALA A 254 17.58 -0.77 11.57
N LYS A 255 16.52 -0.13 12.07
CA LYS A 255 16.00 -0.40 13.43
C LYS A 255 14.96 -1.53 13.47
N GLY A 256 14.56 -2.04 12.31
CA GLY A 256 13.60 -3.12 12.15
C GLY A 256 12.77 -2.93 10.88
N VAL A 257 11.68 -3.68 10.76
CA VAL A 257 10.71 -3.55 9.66
C VAL A 257 9.45 -2.90 10.21
N LEU A 258 8.86 -2.00 9.44
CA LEU A 258 7.51 -1.52 9.71
C LEU A 258 6.52 -2.64 9.33
N ASP A 259 6.00 -3.39 10.31
CA ASP A 259 5.10 -4.54 10.05
C ASP A 259 3.76 -4.49 10.78
N THR A 260 3.63 -3.66 11.82
CA THR A 260 2.41 -3.56 12.64
C THR A 260 1.41 -2.51 12.16
N LYS A 261 1.87 -1.50 11.42
CA LYS A 261 1.03 -0.44 10.83
C LYS A 261 1.45 -0.20 9.39
N GLY A 262 0.47 0.07 8.53
CA GLY A 262 0.76 0.53 7.18
C GLY A 262 1.18 2.00 7.23
N PRO A 263 2.04 2.46 6.30
CA PRO A 263 2.41 3.87 6.25
C PRO A 263 1.20 4.76 5.95
N GLN A 264 1.25 5.97 6.46
CA GLN A 264 0.21 6.98 6.28
C GLN A 264 0.60 7.94 5.15
N GLU A 265 -0.39 8.57 4.55
CA GLU A 265 -0.11 9.61 3.57
C GLU A 265 0.66 10.76 4.22
N ARG A 266 1.66 11.26 3.51
CA ARG A 266 2.60 12.32 3.92
C ARG A 266 3.57 11.93 5.03
N ASP A 267 3.59 10.66 5.45
CA ASP A 267 4.73 10.15 6.22
C ASP A 267 6.00 10.47 5.43
N GLU A 268 6.92 11.15 6.10
CA GLU A 268 8.24 11.43 5.55
C GLU A 268 9.05 10.13 5.57
N ALA A 269 9.74 9.88 4.47
CA ALA A 269 10.57 8.71 4.32
C ALA A 269 11.90 9.09 3.65
N THR A 270 12.93 8.32 3.92
CA THR A 270 14.27 8.51 3.34
C THR A 270 14.76 7.23 2.69
N PHE A 271 15.57 7.36 1.65
CA PHE A 271 16.27 6.24 1.03
C PHE A 271 17.65 6.69 0.56
N ASP A 272 18.57 5.74 0.43
CA ASP A 272 19.90 5.96 -0.15
C ASP A 272 20.06 5.03 -1.36
N GLY A 273 19.89 5.60 -2.56
CA GLY A 273 19.98 4.88 -3.83
C GLY A 273 21.34 5.08 -4.50
N LEU A 274 21.78 4.12 -5.31
CA LEU A 274 23.04 4.22 -6.06
C LEU A 274 23.13 5.52 -6.89
N THR A 275 22.02 5.93 -7.51
CA THR A 275 21.99 7.09 -8.42
C THR A 275 21.41 8.32 -7.76
N SER A 276 20.35 8.16 -6.95
CA SER A 276 19.73 9.30 -6.26
C SER A 276 20.53 9.77 -5.06
N GLY A 277 21.37 8.92 -4.46
CA GLY A 277 21.96 9.15 -3.15
C GLY A 277 20.91 9.27 -2.06
N LEU A 278 21.28 9.89 -0.93
CA LEU A 278 20.37 10.14 0.18
C LEU A 278 19.26 11.13 -0.21
N THR A 279 18.03 10.65 -0.28
CA THR A 279 16.85 11.41 -0.72
C THR A 279 15.72 11.28 0.28
N THR A 280 15.04 12.40 0.53
CA THR A 280 13.79 12.45 1.30
C THR A 280 12.61 12.50 0.35
N THR A 281 11.60 11.67 0.59
CA THR A 281 10.36 11.60 -0.18
C THR A 281 9.15 11.54 0.76
N LYS A 282 7.94 11.49 0.18
CA LYS A 282 6.70 11.39 0.94
C LYS A 282 5.80 10.28 0.43
N VAL A 283 5.18 9.57 1.36
CA VAL A 283 4.15 8.59 1.02
C VAL A 283 2.93 9.30 0.43
N GLN A 284 2.55 8.92 -0.79
CA GLN A 284 1.36 9.44 -1.47
C GLN A 284 0.15 8.51 -1.30
N SER A 285 0.38 7.20 -1.33
CA SER A 285 -0.67 6.18 -1.22
C SER A 285 -0.09 4.80 -0.98
N LYS A 286 -0.95 3.80 -0.89
CA LYS A 286 -0.56 2.40 -0.72
C LYS A 286 -1.56 1.46 -1.39
N ASP A 287 -1.07 0.29 -1.79
CA ASP A 287 -1.92 -0.78 -2.28
C ASP A 287 -2.86 -1.29 -1.19
N ARG A 288 -4.03 -1.75 -1.65
CA ARG A 288 -5.01 -2.43 -0.81
C ARG A 288 -4.40 -3.65 -0.10
N GLY A 289 -4.52 -3.65 1.23
CA GLY A 289 -4.13 -4.77 2.07
C GLY A 289 -2.68 -4.76 2.55
N ILE A 290 -1.98 -3.63 2.49
CA ILE A 290 -0.59 -3.50 2.99
C ILE A 290 -0.40 -3.91 4.45
N THR A 291 -1.44 -3.78 5.27
CA THR A 291 -1.47 -4.22 6.68
C THR A 291 -1.80 -5.70 6.84
N ARG A 292 -2.01 -6.43 5.74
CA ARG A 292 -2.32 -7.86 5.73
C ARG A 292 -1.13 -8.59 5.15
N LYS A 293 -0.57 -9.54 5.90
CA LYS A 293 0.52 -10.42 5.42
C LYS A 293 0.02 -11.21 4.20
N GLN A 294 0.46 -10.81 3.01
CA GLN A 294 0.02 -11.38 1.73
C GLN A 294 1.23 -11.74 0.87
N PRO A 295 1.99 -12.81 1.22
CA PRO A 295 3.25 -13.14 0.56
C PRO A 295 3.11 -13.50 -0.93
N HIS A 296 1.89 -13.80 -1.39
CA HIS A 296 1.57 -14.10 -2.78
C HIS A 296 1.15 -12.86 -3.60
N ARG A 297 1.15 -11.66 -2.99
CA ARG A 297 0.87 -10.39 -3.67
C ARG A 297 2.02 -9.43 -3.44
N GLN A 298 2.56 -8.88 -4.51
CA GLN A 298 3.47 -7.75 -4.44
C GLN A 298 2.65 -6.52 -4.08
N LEU A 299 2.70 -6.11 -2.82
CA LEU A 299 2.03 -4.91 -2.34
C LEU A 299 3.02 -3.76 -2.37
N CYS A 300 2.62 -2.62 -2.91
CA CYS A 300 3.48 -1.46 -3.02
C CYS A 300 3.00 -0.27 -2.18
N ILE A 301 3.96 0.48 -1.64
CA ILE A 301 3.80 1.86 -1.19
C ILE A 301 4.07 2.76 -2.39
N GLN A 302 3.31 3.84 -2.56
CA GLN A 302 3.53 4.84 -3.58
C GLN A 302 4.11 6.10 -2.94
N THR A 303 5.20 6.63 -3.47
CA THR A 303 5.78 7.94 -3.10
C THR A 303 5.85 8.87 -4.31
N ASP A 304 6.39 10.08 -4.11
CA ASP A 304 6.85 10.93 -5.20
C ASP A 304 7.84 10.15 -6.11
N ALA A 305 7.90 10.52 -7.40
CA ALA A 305 8.65 9.82 -8.44
C ALA A 305 10.17 10.07 -8.38
N ASP A 306 10.76 9.88 -7.19
CA ASP A 306 12.14 10.27 -6.89
C ASP A 306 13.15 9.13 -7.13
N LEU A 307 12.69 7.92 -7.48
CA LEU A 307 13.55 6.80 -7.84
C LEU A 307 14.22 7.03 -9.19
N ASN A 308 15.52 6.80 -9.25
CA ASN A 308 16.30 6.78 -10.47
C ASN A 308 16.74 5.36 -10.84
N ARG A 309 17.18 5.23 -12.09
CA ARG A 309 17.85 4.03 -12.60
C ARG A 309 19.06 3.67 -11.73
N GLY A 310 19.18 2.41 -11.31
CA GLY A 310 20.16 1.90 -10.34
C GLY A 310 19.65 1.79 -8.90
N ASP A 311 18.53 2.44 -8.55
CA ASP A 311 18.05 2.49 -7.16
C ASP A 311 17.21 1.26 -6.76
N SER A 312 16.88 0.35 -7.69
CA SER A 312 16.13 -0.86 -7.35
C SER A 312 16.77 -1.66 -6.22
N GLY A 313 15.94 -2.09 -5.27
CA GLY A 313 16.35 -2.80 -4.07
C GLY A 313 16.69 -1.89 -2.88
N CYS A 314 16.90 -0.58 -3.05
CA CYS A 314 17.21 0.31 -1.93
C CYS A 314 16.10 0.34 -0.88
N ALA A 315 16.45 0.48 0.39
CA ALA A 315 15.50 0.51 1.49
C ALA A 315 14.87 1.90 1.67
N LEU A 316 13.54 1.95 1.70
CA LEU A 316 12.77 3.11 2.15
C LEU A 316 12.61 3.03 3.67
N LEU A 317 13.06 4.05 4.39
CA LEU A 317 13.03 4.14 5.85
C LEU A 317 12.07 5.23 6.31
N ASP A 318 11.29 4.96 7.35
CA ASP A 318 10.52 6.00 8.04
C ASP A 318 11.41 6.89 8.93
N GLU A 319 10.84 7.94 9.52
CA GLU A 319 11.55 8.82 10.47
C GLU A 319 12.15 8.07 11.69
N ALA A 320 11.59 6.92 12.05
CA ALA A 320 12.10 6.09 13.14
C ALA A 320 13.28 5.21 12.70
N GLY A 321 13.57 5.10 11.40
CA GLY A 321 14.58 4.20 10.83
C GLY A 321 14.09 2.77 10.63
N MET A 322 12.77 2.57 10.55
CA MET A 322 12.13 1.29 10.25
C MET A 322 12.00 1.13 8.73
N VAL A 323 12.29 -0.06 8.22
CA VAL A 323 12.17 -0.37 6.78
C VAL A 323 10.71 -0.47 6.40
N MET A 324 10.28 0.39 5.48
CA MET A 324 8.94 0.41 4.92
C MET A 324 8.86 -0.41 3.64
N GLY A 325 9.83 -0.26 2.74
CA GLY A 325 9.78 -0.93 1.44
C GLY A 325 11.11 -0.98 0.71
N PHE A 326 11.12 -1.64 -0.43
CA PHE A 326 12.27 -1.76 -1.33
C PHE A 326 11.97 -1.11 -2.69
N GLY A 327 12.90 -0.32 -3.20
CA GLY A 327 12.74 0.39 -4.47
C GLY A 327 12.48 -0.58 -5.62
N PHE A 328 11.44 -0.34 -6.41
CA PHE A 328 11.03 -1.27 -7.47
C PHE A 328 10.95 -0.60 -8.84
N GLN A 329 10.00 0.32 -9.01
CA GLN A 329 9.71 0.93 -10.30
C GLN A 329 9.20 2.36 -10.13
N VAL A 330 9.36 3.16 -11.17
CA VAL A 330 8.94 4.56 -11.21
C VAL A 330 8.11 4.83 -12.45
N SER A 331 7.13 5.72 -12.35
CA SER A 331 6.34 6.16 -13.50
C SER A 331 7.25 6.81 -14.55
N GLY A 332 6.99 6.54 -15.82
CA GLY A 332 7.71 7.16 -16.93
C GLY A 332 7.52 8.69 -16.99
N PRO A 333 8.35 9.41 -17.77
CA PRO A 333 8.24 10.85 -17.91
C PRO A 333 6.84 11.27 -18.44
N ASN A 334 6.24 12.27 -17.81
CA ASN A 334 4.89 12.80 -18.13
C ASN A 334 3.74 11.82 -17.90
N GLU A 335 3.95 10.74 -17.14
CA GLU A 335 2.86 9.90 -16.67
C GLU A 335 2.14 10.57 -15.48
N GLU A 336 0.83 10.37 -15.41
CA GLU A 336 -0.02 10.87 -14.33
C GLU A 336 -0.83 9.71 -13.74
N PRO A 337 -0.75 9.46 -12.41
CA PRO A 337 0.10 10.17 -11.45
C PRO A 337 1.59 9.85 -11.62
N ALA A 338 2.44 10.86 -11.41
CA ALA A 338 3.88 10.65 -11.25
C ALA A 338 4.14 10.05 -9.87
N MET A 339 4.65 8.82 -9.82
CA MET A 339 4.90 8.09 -8.57
C MET A 339 6.00 7.04 -8.69
N ALA A 340 6.59 6.69 -7.55
CA ALA A 340 7.45 5.52 -7.38
C ALA A 340 6.74 4.43 -6.58
N ASP A 341 6.84 3.17 -7.01
CA ASP A 341 6.39 2.00 -6.27
C ASP A 341 7.55 1.39 -5.47
N TRP A 342 7.26 1.10 -4.21
CA TRP A 342 8.15 0.45 -3.26
C TRP A 342 7.51 -0.83 -2.73
N ILE A 343 8.15 -1.98 -2.92
CA ILE A 343 7.62 -3.26 -2.46
C ILE A 343 7.60 -3.29 -0.93
N TRP A 344 6.46 -3.63 -0.35
CA TRP A 344 6.26 -3.68 1.09
C TRP A 344 7.26 -4.62 1.78
N ALA A 345 8.15 -4.06 2.61
CA ALA A 345 9.30 -4.79 3.14
C ALA A 345 8.89 -5.98 4.00
N ALA A 346 7.82 -5.85 4.80
CA ALA A 346 7.34 -6.95 5.62
C ALA A 346 6.89 -8.15 4.77
N ASN A 347 6.27 -7.95 3.61
CA ASN A 347 5.91 -9.08 2.73
C ASN A 347 7.14 -9.66 2.04
N ALA A 348 8.05 -8.82 1.56
CA ALA A 348 9.26 -9.26 0.88
C ALA A 348 10.17 -10.10 1.77
N LEU A 349 10.44 -9.64 3.00
CA LEU A 349 11.29 -10.34 3.96
C LEU A 349 10.64 -11.64 4.45
N ASN A 350 9.35 -11.62 4.77
CA ASN A 350 8.63 -12.83 5.18
C ASN A 350 8.56 -13.88 4.06
N ALA A 351 8.58 -13.49 2.79
CA ALA A 351 8.56 -14.45 1.68
C ALA A 351 9.85 -15.28 1.59
N LEU A 352 10.93 -14.83 2.21
CA LEU A 352 12.25 -15.50 2.23
C LEU A 352 12.69 -15.87 3.66
N ASP A 353 11.80 -15.77 4.65
CA ASP A 353 12.10 -16.00 6.07
C ASP A 353 13.32 -15.19 6.59
N LEU A 354 13.43 -13.93 6.14
CA LEU A 354 14.55 -13.04 6.49
C LEU A 354 14.24 -12.16 7.70
N ILE A 355 15.24 -11.98 8.56
CA ILE A 355 15.17 -11.16 9.77
C ILE A 355 16.18 -10.03 9.66
N PRO A 356 15.78 -8.75 9.62
CA PRO A 356 16.73 -7.65 9.54
C PRO A 356 17.65 -7.56 10.74
N VAL A 357 18.91 -7.24 10.49
CA VAL A 357 19.88 -6.97 11.54
C VAL A 357 19.59 -5.58 12.10
N THR A 358 19.13 -5.54 13.35
CA THR A 358 18.82 -4.29 14.04
C THR A 358 20.06 -3.70 14.69
N GLN A 359 20.24 -2.37 14.61
CA GLN A 359 21.24 -1.69 15.45
C GLN A 359 20.91 -1.94 16.93
N THR A 360 21.77 -2.69 17.63
CA THR A 360 21.76 -2.67 19.10
C THR A 360 22.29 -1.31 19.53
N THR A 361 21.43 -0.50 20.15
CA THR A 361 21.87 0.73 20.81
C THR A 361 22.95 0.36 21.84
N PRO A 362 24.17 0.91 21.76
CA PRO A 362 25.25 0.56 22.68
C PRO A 362 24.95 0.95 24.14
#